data_AF-F1LG77-F1
#
_entry.id   AF-F1LG77-F1
#
_cell.length_a   1.000
_cell.length_b   1.000
_cell.length_c   1.000
_cell.angle_alpha   90.00
_cell.angle_beta   90.00
_cell.angle_gamma   90.00
#
_symmetry.space_group_name_H-M   'P 1'
#
loop_
_entity.id
_entity.type
_entity.pdbx_description
1 polymer ?
#
loop_
_entity_poly.entity_id
_entity_poly.type
_entity_poly.pdbx_seq_one_letter_code
_entity_poly.pdbx_strand_id
1 'polypeptide(L)' 'MMTPVKRPHRMTPSITEKMFGSTDLGSVNIQRGRVNGLPSYNKWRVFCGMPTAHDFEGLKNEILDRKKFELL' A
#
# COMPACT_ATOMS: atom_id res chain seq x y z
N MET A 1 -6.64 20.10 -12.72
CA MET A 1 -5.18 20.11 -12.49
C MET A 1 -4.84 18.92 -11.61
N MET A 2 -3.99 17.98 -12.06
CA MET A 2 -3.55 16.85 -11.24
C MET A 2 -2.43 17.32 -10.32
N THR A 3 -2.71 17.43 -9.02
CA THR A 3 -1.65 17.64 -8.03
C THR A 3 -0.76 16.40 -7.97
N PRO A 4 0.57 16.54 -7.88
CA PRO A 4 1.46 15.40 -7.65
C PRO A 4 0.98 14.61 -6.43
N VAL A 5 0.79 13.30 -6.58
CA VAL A 5 0.45 12.43 -5.46
C VAL A 5 1.59 12.55 -4.45
N LYS A 6 1.30 13.10 -3.26
CA LYS A 6 2.22 13.05 -2.11
C LYS A 6 2.64 11.59 -1.99
N ARG A 7 3.96 11.30 -2.05
CA ARG A 7 4.52 9.94 -2.12
C ARG A 7 3.62 8.93 -1.37
N PRO A 8 2.85 8.08 -2.07
CA PRO A 8 1.64 7.44 -1.52
C PRO A 8 1.90 6.50 -0.33
N HIS A 9 3.17 6.17 -0.06
CA HIS A 9 3.58 5.29 1.02
C HIS A 9 4.04 5.99 2.30
N ARG A 10 4.07 7.32 2.36
CA ARG A 10 4.51 8.04 3.58
C ARG A 10 3.34 8.49 4.43
N MET A 11 2.97 7.64 5.39
CA MET A 11 2.17 8.02 6.54
C MET A 11 3.03 8.85 7.51
N THR A 12 2.47 9.91 8.09
CA THR A 12 3.20 10.77 9.04
C THR A 12 3.23 10.12 10.44
N PRO A 13 4.22 10.43 11.30
CA PRO A 13 4.22 9.93 12.68
C PRO A 13 2.97 10.35 13.47
N SER A 14 2.34 11.47 13.11
CA SER A 14 1.07 11.87 13.69
C SER A 14 -0.02 10.81 13.53
N ILE A 15 0.01 10.03 12.42
CA ILE A 15 -0.97 8.99 12.13
C ILE A 15 -0.52 7.56 12.41
N THR A 16 0.79 7.29 12.48
CA THR A 16 1.30 5.97 12.84
C THR A 16 1.56 5.81 14.34
N GLU A 17 1.86 6.90 15.07
CA GLU A 17 2.24 6.82 16.50
C GLU A 17 1.28 7.55 17.44
N LYS A 18 0.56 8.57 16.96
CA LYS A 18 -0.15 9.53 17.83
C LYS A 18 -1.65 9.63 17.56
N MET A 19 -2.18 8.86 16.60
CA MET A 19 -3.63 8.86 16.38
C MET A 19 -4.33 8.26 17.59
N PHE A 20 -5.35 8.96 18.10
CA PHE A 20 -6.12 8.53 19.26
C PHE A 20 -5.27 8.10 20.48
N GLY A 21 -4.16 8.80 20.73
CA GLY A 21 -3.31 8.58 21.91
C GLY A 21 -2.11 7.65 21.70
N SER A 22 -2.21 6.63 20.85
CA SER A 22 -1.09 5.70 20.55
C SER A 22 -1.38 4.69 19.42
N THR A 23 -2.31 5.00 18.51
CA THR A 23 -2.77 4.06 17.47
C THR A 23 -2.02 4.24 16.16
N ASP A 24 -1.60 3.11 15.57
CA ASP A 24 -1.10 3.04 14.20
C ASP A 24 -2.25 2.86 13.21
N LEU A 25 -2.58 3.95 12.49
CA LEU A 25 -3.64 3.93 11.50
C LEU A 25 -3.37 2.97 10.32
N GLY A 26 -2.10 2.76 9.96
CA GLY A 26 -1.72 1.83 8.89
C GLY A 26 -2.04 0.40 9.29
N SER A 27 -1.63 0.03 10.51
CA SER A 27 -1.97 -1.26 11.11
C SER A 27 -3.48 -1.45 11.26
N VAL A 28 -4.22 -0.43 11.70
CA VAL A 28 -5.69 -0.46 11.79
C VAL A 28 -6.33 -0.71 10.42
N ASN A 29 -5.85 -0.05 9.37
CA ASN A 29 -6.40 -0.23 8.02
C ASN A 29 -6.19 -1.66 7.49
N ILE A 30 -5.02 -2.26 7.74
CA ILE A 30 -4.74 -3.66 7.37
C ILE A 30 -5.71 -4.59 8.11
N GLN A 31 -5.86 -4.41 9.43
CA GLN A 31 -6.75 -5.25 10.23
C GLN A 31 -8.22 -5.09 9.82
N ARG A 32 -8.66 -3.86 9.56
CA ARG A 32 -10.00 -3.57 9.04
C ARG A 32 -10.22 -4.27 7.69
N GLY A 33 -9.23 -4.21 6.79
CA GLY A 33 -9.30 -4.91 5.51
C GLY A 33 -9.46 -6.43 5.66
N ARG A 34 -8.73 -7.04 6.59
CA ARG A 34 -8.84 -8.49 6.91
C ARG A 34 -10.22 -8.85 7.44
N VAL A 35 -10.75 -8.08 8.40
CA VAL A 35 -12.07 -8.33 8.99
C VAL A 35 -13.20 -8.18 7.98
N ASN A 36 -13.05 -7.26 7.01
CA ASN A 36 -14.03 -7.06 5.94
C ASN A 36 -13.84 -8.02 4.76
N GLY A 37 -12.85 -8.93 4.81
CA GLY A 37 -12.60 -9.89 3.74
C GLY A 37 -12.17 -9.24 2.42
N LEU A 38 -11.39 -8.14 2.49
CA LEU A 38 -10.90 -7.49 1.27
C LEU A 38 -10.06 -8.48 0.43
N PRO A 39 -10.28 -8.55 -0.90
CA PRO A 39 -9.50 -9.40 -1.78
C PRO A 39 -7.99 -9.08 -1.76
N SER A 40 -7.18 -10.07 -2.16
CA SER A 40 -5.75 -9.88 -2.35
C SER A 40 -5.45 -8.79 -3.40
N TYR A 41 -4.25 -8.21 -3.32
CA TYR A 41 -3.81 -7.21 -4.29
C TYR A 41 -3.87 -7.74 -5.73
N ASN A 42 -3.48 -9.00 -5.97
CA ASN A 42 -3.59 -9.62 -7.31
C ASN A 42 -5.04 -9.72 -7.81
N LYS A 43 -6.01 -10.01 -6.94
CA LYS A 43 -7.43 -10.03 -7.35
C LYS A 43 -7.89 -8.63 -7.78
N TRP A 44 -7.43 -7.59 -7.09
CA TRP A 44 -7.67 -6.20 -7.49
C TRP A 44 -6.94 -5.80 -8.79
N ARG A 45 -5.69 -6.26 -9.00
CA ARG A 45 -4.96 -6.05 -10.26
C ARG A 45 -5.74 -6.58 -11.45
N VAL A 46 -6.15 -7.84 -11.40
CA VAL A 46 -6.92 -8.48 -12.48
C VAL A 46 -8.26 -7.78 -12.69
N PHE A 47 -8.97 -7.45 -11.61
CA PHE A 47 -10.22 -6.67 -11.69
C PHE A 47 -10.03 -5.34 -12.43
N CYS A 48 -8.90 -4.67 -12.23
CA CYS A 48 -8.53 -3.41 -12.90
C CYS A 48 -7.86 -3.60 -14.27
N GLY A 49 -7.82 -4.82 -14.83
CA GLY A 49 -7.20 -5.09 -16.14
C GLY A 49 -5.68 -5.18 -16.13
N MET A 50 -5.06 -5.28 -14.96
CA MET A 50 -3.62 -5.48 -14.80
C MET A 50 -3.27 -6.98 -14.70
N PRO A 51 -2.07 -7.40 -15.15
CA PRO A 51 -1.63 -8.79 -15.00
C PRO A 51 -1.41 -9.16 -13.53
N THR A 52 -1.57 -10.45 -13.22
CA THR A 52 -1.19 -11.01 -11.92
C THR A 52 0.32 -10.91 -11.72
N ALA A 53 0.76 -10.41 -10.57
CA ALA A 53 2.16 -10.44 -10.20
C ALA A 53 2.49 -11.76 -9.50
N HIS A 54 3.50 -12.47 -10.00
CA HIS A 54 3.95 -13.75 -9.46
C HIS A 54 5.17 -13.61 -8.54
N ASP A 55 5.87 -12.49 -8.66
CA ASP A 55 7.05 -12.09 -7.90
C ASP A 55 7.07 -10.56 -7.75
N PHE A 56 8.09 -10.04 -7.06
CA PHE A 56 8.26 -8.59 -6.91
C PHE A 56 8.63 -7.89 -8.22
N GLU A 57 9.27 -8.55 -9.19
CA GLU A 57 9.55 -7.99 -10.52
C GLU A 57 8.27 -7.58 -11.25
N GLY A 58 7.17 -8.31 -11.07
CA GLY A 58 5.85 -7.93 -11.56
C GLY A 58 5.26 -6.64 -10.98
N LEU A 59 5.90 -6.05 -9.95
CA LEU A 59 5.47 -4.84 -9.24
C LEU A 59 6.43 -3.64 -9.42
N LYS A 60 7.46 -3.77 -10.27
CA LYS A 60 8.50 -2.76 -10.43
C LYS A 60 8.01 -1.39 -10.92
N ASN A 61 6.85 -1.34 -11.59
CA ASN A 61 6.27 -0.10 -12.09
C ASN A 61 5.41 0.60 -11.02
N GLU A 62 5.00 -0.13 -9.99
CA GLU A 62 4.12 0.33 -8.92
C GLU A 62 4.92 0.76 -7.68
N ILE A 63 6.05 0.13 -7.41
CA ILE A 63 6.95 0.49 -6.30
C ILE A 63 7.94 1.56 -6.79
N LEU A 64 7.55 2.83 -6.63
CA LEU A 64 8.30 3.99 -7.14
C LEU A 64 9.65 4.22 -6.44
N ASP A 65 9.85 3.66 -5.24
CA ASP A 65 11.09 3.77 -4.49
C ASP A 65 12.06 2.67 -4.90
N ARG A 66 12.89 2.96 -5.91
CA ARG A 66 13.81 1.99 -6.50
C ARG A 66 14.78 1.36 -5.49
N LYS A 67 15.24 2.13 -4.50
CA LYS A 67 16.16 1.61 -3.46
C LYS A 67 15.47 0.58 -2.56
N LYS A 68 14.17 0.77 -2.28
CA LYS A 68 13.39 -0.22 -1.53
C LYS A 68 13.04 -1.42 -2.37
N PHE A 69 12.78 -1.21 -3.66
CA PHE A 69 12.49 -2.28 -4.59
C PHE A 69 13.65 -3.27 -4.70
N GLU A 70 14.88 -2.76 -4.77
CA GLU A 70 16.10 -3.58 -4.80
C GLU A 70 16.33 -4.45 -3.53
N LEU A 71 15.54 -4.26 -2.47
CA LEU A 71 15.59 -5.06 -1.24
C LEU A 71 14.53 -6.17 -1.19
N LEU A 72 13.63 -6.23 -2.17
CA LEU A 72 12.56 -7.21 -2.29
C LEU A 72 12.96 -8.34 -3.24
#